data_AF-A0A820I458-F1
#
_entry.id   AF-A0A820I458-F1
#
_cell.length_a   1.000
_cell.length_b   1.000
_cell.length_c   1.000
_cell.angle_alpha   90.00
_cell.angle_beta   90.00
_cell.angle_gamma   90.00
#
_symmetry.space_group_name_H-M   'P 1'
#
loop_
_entity.id
_entity.type
_entity.pdbx_description
1 polymer ?
#
loop_
_entity_poly.entity_id
_entity_poly.type
_entity_poly.pdbx_seq_one_letter_code
_entity_poly.pdbx_strand_id
1 'polypeptide(L)'
;MGCCKSTQYGCCIAIDHDESIILNKPTGKEIRNGPGWFCFPSWWDAQVIKSIALQNNQYIIVKHIIDLDNKGTSHTRSDIPLIQRTTTNEKDELLHDSEMQLIEIVRGPQIYKLKNPYDHLSEIKSMINLSSTQYIIVTDKLTGVKRVECGPQLFCPKPYDEIGEIKNLYNLSSTEYLMVTDQSTGERNTVTGPKLFLPKAYDQISPIYSYIVLNHTQYCRIIDSRTGVMRIEKGPKTFALGPYESLMRIDDHTIFDIINIDTENAVLVKNLDTGLDELITTPQKFIPSFTQKFMEIRKLIKLAPYENMVLIDKDGQHILKNGVKDKSFFIYPYQQIYIQSWSNDLKKDHRSTIQVDRFDTRNQYMDYEFLVRTADNVEIILDVSIFWQITDLYKLVLVTQDPPEDICNHTRSEILSQVSKYNMKEFMGLPNSKLIDSVNSEKDDSFYESRGVNVIRVEVLEKRCKDPEIQKIFKQIIDEKTNRIKNIEKQEAENEVKLCDLNGKIEAEKLNGTLLKIKKENERQENQADGIAEGSRIQNFIGNLGDDIPTEKKLQIYFDIQNTKRLDLLSQSKTTFYLTPKEVDTKVINVNTIHAPNASAAQNNIQSKLSIDV
;
A
#
# COMPACT_ATOMS: atom_id res chain seq x y z
N MET A 1 70.43 9.07 115.29
CA MET A 1 69.52 9.77 116.23
C MET A 1 68.97 10.99 115.53
N GLY A 2 67.64 11.13 115.51
CA GLY A 2 66.93 12.22 114.85
C GLY A 2 65.53 11.80 114.44
N CYS A 3 64.66 11.55 115.44
CA CYS A 3 63.25 11.26 115.24
C CYS A 3 62.57 12.32 114.36
N CYS A 4 61.80 11.90 113.36
CA CYS A 4 60.65 12.66 112.89
C CYS A 4 59.39 11.83 113.06
N LYS A 5 58.39 12.51 113.62
CA LYS A 5 57.18 12.00 114.25
C LYS A 5 56.29 11.30 113.23
N SER A 6 55.89 10.07 113.55
CA SER A 6 54.70 9.46 112.99
C SER A 6 53.48 10.26 113.41
N THR A 7 52.97 11.05 112.48
CA THR A 7 51.58 11.53 112.41
C THR A 7 51.34 11.97 110.97
N GLN A 8 51.51 11.04 110.04
CA GLN A 8 51.20 11.26 108.63
C GLN A 8 50.23 10.18 108.20
N TYR A 9 48.94 10.51 108.34
CA TYR A 9 47.85 9.88 107.60
C TYR A 9 47.98 10.30 106.12
N GLY A 10 49.02 9.82 105.45
CA GLY A 10 49.30 10.07 104.03
C GLY A 10 49.23 8.76 103.25
N CYS A 11 48.46 8.74 102.17
CA CYS A 11 48.45 7.66 101.20
C CYS A 11 49.48 7.98 100.10
N CYS A 12 50.28 7.00 99.71
CA CYS A 12 51.22 7.15 98.59
C CYS A 12 50.88 6.10 97.52
N ILE A 13 50.71 6.55 96.27
CA ILE A 13 50.46 5.68 95.11
C ILE A 13 51.62 5.87 94.12
N ALA A 14 52.18 4.76 93.67
CA ALA A 14 53.13 4.74 92.56
C ALA A 14 52.35 4.69 91.24
N ILE A 15 52.77 5.50 90.27
CA ILE A 15 52.10 5.66 88.98
C ILE A 15 53.13 5.46 87.87
N ASP A 16 52.75 4.69 86.87
CA ASP A 16 53.59 4.40 85.71
C ASP A 16 53.64 5.55 84.68
N HIS A 17 54.51 5.43 83.67
CA HIS A 17 54.73 6.50 82.67
C HIS A 17 53.48 6.81 81.81
N ASP A 18 52.59 5.84 81.67
CA ASP A 18 51.33 5.90 80.94
C ASP A 18 50.12 6.09 81.85
N GLU A 19 50.31 6.36 83.13
CA GLU A 19 49.23 6.59 84.08
C GLU A 19 49.24 8.03 84.60
N SER A 20 48.07 8.49 85.04
CA SER A 20 47.85 9.80 85.64
C SER A 20 46.91 9.65 86.83
N ILE A 21 47.11 10.41 87.90
CA ILE A 21 46.22 10.39 89.07
C ILE A 21 45.43 11.68 89.13
N ILE A 22 44.12 11.53 89.29
CA ILE A 22 43.23 12.62 89.69
C ILE A 22 43.10 12.57 91.20
N LEU A 23 43.45 13.67 91.86
CA LEU A 23 43.31 13.88 93.29
C LEU A 23 42.11 14.80 93.53
N ASN A 24 41.06 14.27 94.15
CA ASN A 24 39.87 15.00 94.58
C ASN A 24 40.14 15.63 95.95
N LYS A 25 40.37 16.95 95.97
CA LYS A 25 40.58 17.73 97.19
C LYS A 25 39.31 18.52 97.52
N PRO A 26 39.13 19.00 98.76
CA PRO A 26 38.01 19.89 99.11
C PRO A 26 38.02 21.22 98.34
N THR A 27 39.18 21.67 97.87
CA THR A 27 39.32 22.90 97.10
C THR A 27 39.28 22.68 95.58
N GLY A 28 39.05 21.45 95.11
CA GLY A 28 38.98 21.11 93.69
C GLY A 28 39.76 19.85 93.31
N LYS A 29 39.83 19.55 92.00
CA LYS A 29 40.55 18.40 91.45
C LYS A 29 41.93 18.82 90.93
N GLU A 30 42.94 18.00 91.16
CA GLU A 30 44.29 18.14 90.58
C GLU A 30 44.62 16.87 89.79
N ILE A 31 45.26 17.02 88.62
CA ILE A 31 45.83 15.90 87.88
C ILE A 31 47.36 15.92 87.95
N ARG A 32 47.97 14.75 88.17
CA ARG A 32 49.42 14.57 88.09
C ARG A 32 49.75 13.43 87.13
N ASN A 33 50.66 13.69 86.21
CA ASN A 33 51.10 12.73 85.21
C ASN A 33 52.30 11.93 85.76
N GLY A 34 52.30 10.62 85.56
CA GLY A 34 53.45 9.78 85.89
C GLY A 34 54.63 9.99 84.93
N PRO A 35 55.77 9.33 85.22
CA PRO A 35 55.96 8.37 86.30
C PRO A 35 56.34 9.02 87.64
N GLY A 36 56.03 8.36 88.76
CA GLY A 36 56.51 8.76 90.08
C GLY A 36 55.70 8.25 91.26
N TRP A 37 56.22 8.48 92.47
CA TRP A 37 55.48 8.28 93.72
C TRP A 37 54.79 9.59 94.10
N PHE A 38 53.46 9.54 94.22
CA PHE A 38 52.67 10.70 94.64
C PHE A 38 52.06 10.40 96.01
N CYS A 39 52.47 11.19 97.01
CA CYS A 39 51.90 11.14 98.34
C CYS A 39 50.87 12.28 98.53
N PHE A 40 49.73 11.94 99.12
CA PHE A 40 48.63 12.85 99.40
C PHE A 40 47.96 12.50 100.74
N PRO A 41 47.27 13.44 101.40
CA PRO A 41 46.56 13.17 102.64
C PRO A 41 45.50 12.08 102.48
N SER A 42 45.31 11.22 103.48
CA SER A 42 44.40 10.06 103.42
C SER A 42 42.91 10.41 103.28
N TRP A 43 42.56 11.68 103.44
CA TRP A 43 41.20 12.20 103.26
C TRP A 43 40.99 12.83 101.88
N TRP A 44 41.98 12.78 100.98
CA TRP A 44 41.78 13.02 99.56
C TRP A 44 41.39 11.72 98.89
N ASP A 45 40.38 11.79 98.02
CA ASP A 45 40.04 10.69 97.15
C ASP A 45 40.93 10.73 95.90
N ALA A 46 41.37 9.56 95.44
CA ALA A 46 42.41 9.47 94.42
C ALA A 46 42.07 8.38 93.41
N GLN A 47 42.05 8.76 92.14
CA GLN A 47 41.70 7.88 91.03
C GLN A 47 42.83 7.84 90.02
N VAL A 48 43.38 6.65 89.75
CA VAL A 48 44.38 6.45 88.69
C VAL A 48 43.67 6.19 87.37
N ILE A 49 44.12 6.87 86.32
CA ILE A 49 43.60 6.81 84.96
C ILE A 49 44.76 6.50 84.02
N LYS A 50 44.55 5.53 83.12
CA LYS A 50 45.51 5.21 82.07
C LYS A 50 45.40 6.20 80.91
N SER A 51 46.55 6.54 80.33
CA SER A 51 46.64 7.36 79.12
C SER A 51 45.95 6.64 77.96
N ILE A 52 45.30 7.40 77.10
CA ILE A 52 44.56 6.84 75.96
C ILE A 52 45.51 6.77 74.77
N ALA A 53 45.85 5.56 74.34
CA ALA A 53 46.62 5.36 73.11
C ALA A 53 45.69 5.43 71.89
N LEU A 54 45.85 6.48 71.07
CA LEU A 54 45.09 6.66 69.84
C LEU A 54 45.88 6.12 68.64
N GLN A 55 45.25 5.25 67.86
CA GLN A 55 45.81 4.74 66.60
C GLN A 55 45.69 5.77 65.46
N ASN A 56 46.36 5.55 64.32
CA ASN A 56 46.36 6.48 63.17
C ASN A 56 44.96 6.85 62.64
N ASN A 57 43.99 5.95 62.79
CA ASN A 57 42.61 6.12 62.29
C ASN A 57 41.61 6.43 63.40
N GLN A 58 42.07 6.84 64.58
CA GLN A 58 41.23 7.10 65.74
C GLN A 58 41.35 8.55 66.20
N TYR A 59 40.28 9.05 66.80
CA TYR A 59 40.22 10.34 67.45
C TYR A 59 39.32 10.28 68.69
N ILE A 60 39.53 11.22 69.61
CA ILE A 60 38.63 11.46 70.75
C ILE A 60 38.19 12.91 70.74
N ILE A 61 37.01 13.15 71.32
CA ILE A 61 36.47 14.48 71.52
C ILE A 61 36.65 14.82 72.99
N VAL A 62 37.37 15.91 73.26
CA VAL A 62 37.59 16.45 74.60
C VAL A 62 36.66 17.64 74.77
N LYS A 63 35.76 17.58 75.73
CA LYS A 63 34.92 18.70 76.13
C LYS A 63 35.52 19.36 77.36
N HIS A 64 36.06 20.56 77.20
CA HIS A 64 36.60 21.32 78.31
C HIS A 64 35.48 21.99 79.10
N ILE A 65 35.52 21.83 80.42
CA ILE A 65 34.68 22.60 81.34
C ILE A 65 35.44 23.87 81.70
N ILE A 66 34.81 25.02 81.48
CA ILE A 66 35.30 26.32 81.92
C ILE A 66 34.60 26.65 83.24
N ASP A 67 35.31 26.54 84.37
CA ASP A 67 34.83 27.08 85.63
C ASP A 67 34.93 28.61 85.57
N LEU A 68 33.78 29.29 85.53
CA LEU A 68 33.69 30.76 85.55
C LEU A 68 33.85 31.36 86.96
N ASP A 69 33.86 30.53 88.01
CA ASP A 69 33.88 31.00 89.39
C ASP A 69 35.30 31.06 89.98
N ASN A 70 36.01 32.16 89.69
CA ASN A 70 37.17 32.59 90.45
C ASN A 70 36.74 33.06 91.86
N LYS A 71 36.69 32.14 92.83
CA LYS A 71 36.78 32.48 94.25
C LYS A 71 37.81 31.58 94.94
N GLY A 72 39.05 32.06 95.00
CA GLY A 72 40.07 31.45 95.85
C GLY A 72 41.48 31.70 95.36
N THR A 73 42.10 32.77 95.85
CA THR A 73 43.53 33.05 95.78
C THR A 73 44.40 31.84 96.08
N SER A 74 45.31 31.49 95.15
CA SER A 74 46.53 30.74 95.45
C SER A 74 47.56 31.02 94.36
N HIS A 75 48.62 31.71 94.76
CA HIS A 75 49.82 31.98 93.98
C HIS A 75 50.40 30.69 93.36
N THR A 76 51.02 30.83 92.18
CA THR A 76 51.57 29.78 91.30
C THR A 76 50.58 29.15 90.32
N ARG A 77 50.26 29.90 89.26
CA ARG A 77 49.80 29.32 87.99
C ARG A 77 50.63 29.95 86.88
N SER A 78 51.46 29.12 86.25
CA SER A 78 51.92 29.38 84.90
C SER A 78 50.67 29.51 84.02
N ASP A 79 50.37 30.74 83.63
CA ASP A 79 49.37 31.05 82.63
C ASP A 79 49.64 30.15 81.42
N ILE A 80 48.70 29.26 81.10
CA ILE A 80 48.68 28.65 79.78
C ILE A 80 48.06 29.73 78.90
N PRO A 81 48.82 30.40 78.03
CA PRO A 81 48.25 31.42 77.18
C PRO A 81 47.26 30.74 76.22
N LEU A 82 46.01 31.19 76.24
CA LEU A 82 45.03 30.90 75.19
C LEU A 82 45.50 31.57 73.89
N ILE A 83 46.38 30.91 73.15
CA ILE A 83 46.79 31.39 71.82
C ILE A 83 45.77 30.87 70.81
N GLN A 84 44.80 31.72 70.49
CA GLN A 84 44.00 31.59 69.29
C GLN A 84 44.89 32.01 68.10
N ARG A 85 45.08 31.12 67.13
CA ARG A 85 45.57 31.49 65.79
C ARG A 85 44.60 30.93 64.76
N THR A 86 43.59 31.72 64.44
CA THR A 86 42.83 31.60 63.21
C THR A 86 43.34 32.70 62.28
N THR A 87 44.11 32.31 61.26
CA THR A 87 44.36 33.18 60.12
C THR A 87 43.06 33.33 59.35
N THR A 88 42.38 34.45 59.51
CA THR A 88 41.71 35.22 58.44
C THR A 88 41.10 36.45 59.09
N ASN A 89 41.37 37.62 58.50
CA ASN A 89 40.79 38.89 58.88
C ASN A 89 39.26 38.79 58.84
N GLU A 90 38.58 39.21 59.90
CA GLU A 90 37.52 40.22 59.92
C GLU A 90 36.63 40.06 61.18
N LYS A 91 36.71 41.07 62.05
CA LYS A 91 35.80 41.48 63.13
C LYS A 91 35.25 40.38 64.06
N ASP A 92 35.72 40.44 65.30
CA ASP A 92 35.19 39.70 66.43
C ASP A 92 33.75 40.14 66.75
N GLU A 93 32.77 39.26 66.54
CA GLU A 93 31.43 39.37 67.13
C GLU A 93 31.37 38.47 68.37
N LEU A 94 31.11 39.08 69.53
CA LEU A 94 30.90 38.39 70.80
C LEU A 94 29.46 37.91 70.90
N LEU A 95 29.24 36.61 70.66
CA LEU A 95 27.97 35.95 70.99
C LEU A 95 28.02 35.44 72.44
N HIS A 96 27.15 36.00 73.27
CA HIS A 96 26.86 35.52 74.63
C HIS A 96 25.95 34.30 74.52
N ASP A 97 26.51 33.09 74.64
CA ASP A 97 25.69 31.92 74.94
C ASP A 97 26.30 31.08 76.05
N SER A 98 25.45 30.73 77.01
CA SER A 98 25.80 30.17 78.31
C SER A 98 26.12 28.67 78.25
N GLU A 99 26.17 28.11 77.03
CA GLU A 99 26.36 26.69 76.74
C GLU A 99 27.54 26.42 75.79
N MET A 100 28.48 27.36 75.60
CA MET A 100 29.70 27.09 74.83
C MET A 100 30.61 26.09 75.56
N GLN A 101 30.37 24.79 75.36
CA GLN A 101 31.35 23.75 75.66
C GLN A 101 32.52 23.95 74.70
N LEU A 102 33.71 24.24 75.22
CA LEU A 102 34.93 24.31 74.42
C LEU A 102 35.30 22.87 74.01
N ILE A 103 35.27 22.57 72.71
CA ILE A 103 35.50 21.22 72.17
C ILE A 103 36.86 21.16 71.47
N GLU A 104 37.70 20.20 71.87
CA GLU A 104 38.96 19.85 71.19
C GLU A 104 38.83 18.46 70.56
N ILE A 105 39.34 18.28 69.34
CA ILE A 105 39.43 16.98 68.68
C ILE A 105 40.88 16.55 68.63
N VAL A 106 41.20 15.48 69.33
CA VAL A 106 42.55 14.92 69.43
C VAL A 106 42.66 13.74 68.46
N ARG A 107 43.52 13.88 67.45
CA ARG A 107 43.75 12.88 66.38
C ARG A 107 44.96 12.00 66.72
N GLY A 108 44.92 10.72 66.42
CA GLY A 108 46.09 9.85 66.49
C GLY A 108 47.06 10.03 65.30
N PRO A 109 48.23 9.35 65.30
CA PRO A 109 48.74 8.52 66.39
C PRO A 109 49.38 9.35 67.50
N GLN A 110 48.85 9.24 68.71
CA GLN A 110 49.50 9.79 69.91
C GLN A 110 48.92 9.15 71.17
N ILE A 111 49.69 9.19 72.26
CA ILE A 111 49.22 8.86 73.60
C ILE A 111 48.67 10.14 74.20
N TYR A 112 47.35 10.21 74.35
CA TYR A 112 46.69 11.32 74.98
C TYR A 112 46.73 11.18 76.50
N LYS A 113 47.33 12.18 77.16
CA LYS A 113 47.30 12.37 78.61
C LYS A 113 46.29 13.46 78.93
N LEU A 114 45.38 13.18 79.85
CA LEU A 114 44.38 14.14 80.30
C LEU A 114 45.10 15.36 80.91
N LYS A 115 44.82 16.56 80.38
CA LYS A 115 45.48 17.80 80.83
C LYS A 115 44.72 18.50 81.94
N ASN A 116 43.40 18.47 81.90
CA ASN A 116 42.54 19.10 82.89
C ASN A 116 41.60 18.04 83.52
N PRO A 117 41.56 17.90 84.85
CA PRO A 117 40.78 16.87 85.54
C PRO A 117 39.26 17.04 85.41
N TYR A 118 38.81 18.18 84.90
CA TYR A 118 37.39 18.47 84.65
C TYR A 118 36.96 18.19 83.21
N ASP A 119 37.89 17.87 82.29
CA ASP A 119 37.51 17.61 80.91
C ASP A 119 36.71 16.31 80.79
N HIS A 120 35.65 16.33 79.98
CA HIS A 120 34.89 15.15 79.62
C HIS A 120 35.39 14.58 78.29
N LEU A 121 35.88 13.35 78.32
CA LEU A 121 36.34 12.62 77.15
C LEU A 121 35.19 11.80 76.55
N SER A 122 35.05 11.83 75.23
CA SER A 122 34.23 10.85 74.52
C SER A 122 34.92 9.49 74.46
N GLU A 123 34.16 8.46 74.09
CA GLU A 123 34.73 7.18 73.64
C GLU A 123 35.66 7.39 72.43
N ILE A 124 36.58 6.44 72.22
CA ILE A 124 37.48 6.42 71.06
C ILE A 124 36.64 6.21 69.80
N LYS A 125 36.69 7.18 68.89
CA LYS A 125 35.97 7.15 67.61
C LYS A 125 36.92 6.86 66.47
N SER A 126 36.45 6.11 65.48
CA SER A 126 37.17 5.87 64.23
C SER A 126 36.90 6.99 63.23
N MET A 127 37.95 7.42 62.52
CA MET A 127 37.84 8.33 61.38
C MET A 127 37.05 7.68 60.24
N ILE A 128 36.39 8.50 59.43
CA ILE A 128 35.54 8.02 58.34
C ILE A 128 36.39 7.85 57.09
N ASN A 129 36.44 6.63 56.54
CA ASN A 129 37.15 6.37 55.30
C ASN A 129 36.23 6.70 54.11
N LEU A 130 36.56 7.75 53.36
CA LEU A 130 35.85 8.13 52.13
C LEU A 130 36.59 7.56 50.93
N SER A 131 35.91 6.76 50.12
CA SER A 131 36.45 6.28 48.85
C SER A 131 36.53 7.41 47.81
N SER A 132 37.23 7.17 46.69
CA SER A 132 37.34 8.15 45.58
C SER A 132 36.01 8.51 44.91
N THR A 133 34.95 7.72 45.15
CA THR A 133 33.60 7.94 44.61
C THR A 133 32.61 8.42 45.65
N GLN A 134 33.07 8.76 46.86
CA GLN A 134 32.22 9.13 47.98
C GLN A 134 32.50 10.57 48.45
N TYR A 135 31.46 11.17 48.99
CA TYR A 135 31.52 12.47 49.65
C TYR A 135 30.59 12.50 50.85
N ILE A 136 30.85 13.44 51.76
CA ILE A 136 29.99 13.77 52.89
C ILE A 136 29.75 15.27 52.90
N ILE A 137 28.59 15.67 53.41
CA ILE A 137 28.29 17.08 53.70
C ILE A 137 28.46 17.25 55.21
N VAL A 138 29.28 18.22 55.60
CA VAL A 138 29.58 18.54 56.99
C VAL A 138 29.00 19.92 57.30
N THR A 139 28.24 20.02 58.38
CA THR A 139 27.65 21.27 58.84
C THR A 139 28.34 21.69 60.13
N ASP A 140 28.93 22.89 60.16
CA ASP A 140 29.47 23.44 61.39
C ASP A 140 28.31 23.93 62.28
N LYS A 141 28.20 23.41 63.51
CA LYS A 141 27.12 23.77 64.45
C LYS A 141 27.20 25.20 64.95
N LEU A 142 28.39 25.82 64.95
CA LEU A 142 28.55 27.20 65.41
C LEU A 142 28.11 28.20 64.35
N THR A 143 28.56 28.00 63.11
CA THR A 143 28.32 28.94 62.01
C THR A 143 27.12 28.58 61.13
N GLY A 144 26.66 27.32 61.19
CA GLY A 144 25.65 26.77 60.28
C GLY A 144 26.17 26.56 58.85
N VAL A 145 27.44 26.84 58.57
CA VAL A 145 28.03 26.74 57.23
C VAL A 145 28.18 25.28 56.85
N LYS A 146 27.69 24.93 55.65
CA LYS A 146 27.82 23.60 55.07
C LYS A 146 29.03 23.56 54.15
N ARG A 147 29.80 22.48 54.20
CA ARG A 147 30.88 22.18 53.27
C ARG A 147 30.85 20.74 52.80
N VAL A 148 31.46 20.48 51.66
CA VAL A 148 31.54 19.15 51.06
C VAL A 148 32.96 18.64 51.15
N GLU A 149 33.11 17.42 51.67
CA GLU A 149 34.39 16.73 51.79
C GLU A 149 34.35 15.50 50.89
N CYS A 150 35.22 15.46 49.88
CA CYS A 150 35.29 14.35 48.92
C CYS A 150 36.46 13.41 49.24
N GLY A 151 36.32 12.12 48.91
CA GLY A 151 37.45 11.20 48.96
C GLY A 151 38.37 11.29 47.72
N PRO A 152 39.44 10.48 47.68
CA PRO A 152 39.84 9.49 48.68
C PRO A 152 40.54 10.14 49.88
N GLN A 153 39.95 10.07 51.07
CA GLN A 153 40.58 10.57 52.29
C GLN A 153 40.06 9.88 53.55
N LEU A 154 40.91 9.82 54.58
CA LEU A 154 40.50 9.44 55.92
C LEU A 154 40.00 10.69 56.66
N PHE A 155 38.71 10.95 56.56
CA PHE A 155 38.09 12.15 57.09
C PHE A 155 38.02 12.12 58.62
N CYS A 156 38.58 13.15 59.25
CA CYS A 156 38.41 13.42 60.67
C CYS A 156 37.68 14.75 60.85
N PRO A 157 36.59 14.79 61.65
CA PRO A 157 35.86 16.02 61.93
C PRO A 157 36.73 17.11 62.55
N LYS A 158 36.31 18.36 62.38
CA LYS A 158 36.76 19.54 63.13
C LYS A 158 35.84 19.75 64.35
N PRO A 159 36.27 20.52 65.36
CA PRO A 159 35.39 20.89 66.47
C PRO A 159 34.06 21.43 65.94
N TYR A 160 32.96 21.07 66.61
CA TYR A 160 31.59 21.50 66.27
C TYR A 160 31.02 20.98 64.94
N ASP A 161 31.73 20.13 64.22
CA ASP A 161 31.20 19.51 63.00
C ASP A 161 30.09 18.51 63.28
N GLU A 162 28.99 18.65 62.56
CA GLU A 162 27.96 17.63 62.37
C GLU A 162 28.17 16.93 61.03
N ILE A 163 28.33 15.61 61.09
CA ILE A 163 28.62 14.78 59.92
C ILE A 163 27.30 14.28 59.34
N GLY A 164 27.07 14.56 58.06
CA GLY A 164 25.96 13.98 57.31
C GLY A 164 26.21 12.54 56.87
N GLU A 165 25.25 11.99 56.13
CA GLU A 165 25.37 10.65 55.53
C GLU A 165 26.45 10.60 54.44
N ILE A 166 27.12 9.44 54.31
CA ILE A 166 28.05 9.16 53.21
C ILE A 166 27.24 8.94 51.94
N LYS A 167 27.53 9.76 50.92
CA LYS A 167 26.87 9.71 49.61
C LYS A 167 27.87 9.39 48.52
N ASN A 168 27.38 8.77 47.44
CA ASN A 168 28.18 8.51 46.25
C ASN A 168 28.09 9.70 45.28
N LEU A 169 29.20 9.98 44.60
CA LEU A 169 29.25 10.93 43.48
C LEU A 169 28.33 10.46 42.35
N TYR A 170 27.78 11.42 41.61
CA TYR A 170 26.87 11.14 40.50
C TYR A 170 27.69 10.80 39.26
N ASN A 171 27.64 9.54 38.83
CA ASN A 171 28.32 9.09 37.62
C ASN A 171 27.38 9.28 36.42
N LEU A 172 27.67 10.29 35.60
CA LEU A 172 26.93 10.56 34.37
C LEU A 172 27.64 9.90 33.19
N SER A 173 26.94 9.05 32.44
CA SER A 173 27.42 8.55 31.16
C SER A 173 27.42 9.64 30.08
N SER A 174 27.98 9.34 28.90
CA SER A 174 28.00 10.27 27.76
C SER A 174 26.62 10.66 27.22
N THR A 175 25.57 9.90 27.57
CA THR A 175 24.19 10.12 27.12
C THR A 175 23.26 10.48 28.28
N GLU A 176 23.81 10.96 29.40
CA GLU A 176 23.05 11.35 30.58
C GLU A 176 23.42 12.75 31.05
N TYR A 177 22.44 13.43 31.64
CA TYR A 177 22.59 14.73 32.26
C TYR A 177 21.75 14.81 33.53
N LEU A 178 22.08 15.76 34.40
CA LEU A 178 21.26 16.11 35.55
C LEU A 178 21.13 17.64 35.64
N MET A 179 20.13 18.08 36.37
CA MET A 179 19.88 19.48 36.66
C MET A 179 20.27 19.75 38.12
N VAL A 180 21.05 20.80 38.31
CA VAL A 180 21.51 21.26 39.63
C VAL A 180 20.85 22.60 39.91
N THR A 181 20.19 22.71 41.05
CA THR A 181 19.65 23.97 41.55
C THR A 181 20.44 24.36 42.78
N ASP A 182 21.18 25.46 42.73
CA ASP A 182 21.82 26.02 43.91
C ASP A 182 20.74 26.63 44.81
N GLN A 183 20.57 26.11 46.02
CA GLN A 183 19.55 26.59 46.96
C GLN A 183 19.89 27.96 47.56
N SER A 184 21.15 28.38 47.51
CA SER A 184 21.58 29.67 48.04
C SER A 184 21.29 30.83 47.09
N THR A 185 21.48 30.60 45.78
CA THR A 185 21.27 31.61 44.73
C THR A 185 19.97 31.42 43.95
N GLY A 186 19.40 30.22 43.94
CA GLY A 186 18.30 29.82 43.08
C GLY A 186 18.71 29.53 41.63
N GLU A 187 20.00 29.61 41.31
CA GLU A 187 20.50 29.39 39.95
C GLU A 187 20.38 27.91 39.55
N ARG A 188 19.88 27.64 38.34
CA ARG A 188 19.80 26.29 37.78
C ARG A 188 20.83 26.10 36.69
N ASN A 189 21.51 24.97 36.73
CA ASN A 189 22.54 24.60 35.76
C ASN A 189 22.35 23.14 35.30
N THR A 190 22.57 22.90 34.01
CA THR A 190 22.57 21.55 33.43
C THR A 190 23.99 20.99 33.45
N VAL A 191 24.18 19.81 34.01
CA VAL A 191 25.46 19.10 33.99
C VAL A 191 25.34 17.90 33.05
N THR A 192 26.11 17.94 31.96
CA THR A 192 26.18 16.87 30.96
C THR A 192 27.34 15.93 31.24
N GLY A 193 27.14 14.63 31.03
CA GLY A 193 28.25 13.66 31.04
C GLY A 193 29.07 13.62 29.75
N PRO A 194 30.13 12.78 29.66
CA PRO A 194 30.58 11.84 30.69
C PRO A 194 31.32 12.56 31.82
N LYS A 195 30.81 12.49 33.05
CA LYS A 195 31.39 13.24 34.18
C LYS A 195 31.02 12.59 35.51
N LEU A 196 32.02 12.45 36.39
CA LEU A 196 31.77 12.17 37.80
C LEU A 196 31.50 13.49 38.52
N PHE A 197 30.23 13.76 38.80
CA PHE A 197 29.79 15.05 39.32
C PHE A 197 29.80 15.07 40.86
N LEU A 198 30.52 16.06 41.41
CA LEU A 198 30.53 16.42 42.82
C LEU A 198 29.59 17.63 43.04
N PRO A 199 28.52 17.47 43.84
CA PRO A 199 27.64 18.57 44.20
C PRO A 199 28.31 19.55 45.17
N LYS A 200 27.96 20.84 45.10
CA LYS A 200 28.32 21.83 46.12
C LYS A 200 27.46 21.65 47.37
N ALA A 201 27.82 22.37 48.44
CA ALA A 201 27.20 22.22 49.76
C ALA A 201 25.69 22.56 49.81
N TYR A 202 25.23 23.43 48.91
CA TYR A 202 23.85 23.90 48.82
C TYR A 202 23.16 23.46 47.52
N ASP A 203 23.78 22.54 46.76
CA ASP A 203 23.21 22.06 45.50
C ASP A 203 22.10 21.04 45.76
N GLN A 204 20.93 21.30 45.17
CA GLN A 204 19.85 20.34 45.05
C GLN A 204 19.90 19.70 43.65
N ILE A 205 19.86 18.37 43.61
CA ILE A 205 20.13 17.58 42.40
C ILE A 205 18.84 16.91 41.93
N SER A 206 18.56 16.99 40.64
CA SER A 206 17.44 16.28 40.02
C SER A 206 17.75 14.78 39.84
N PRO A 207 16.74 13.97 39.47
CA PRO A 207 17.00 12.67 38.86
C PRO A 207 17.94 12.79 37.64
N ILE A 208 18.63 11.69 37.32
CA ILE A 208 19.44 11.59 36.11
C ILE A 208 18.49 11.42 34.92
N TYR A 209 18.68 12.24 33.89
CA TYR A 209 17.91 12.22 32.66
C TYR A 209 18.78 11.71 31.51
N SER A 210 18.17 10.98 30.58
CA SER A 210 18.81 10.61 29.32
C SER A 210 18.70 11.74 28.30
N TYR A 211 19.71 11.87 27.44
CA TYR A 211 19.68 12.81 26.31
C TYR A 211 18.46 12.54 25.42
N ILE A 212 17.92 13.62 24.85
CA ILE A 212 16.87 13.53 23.84
C ILE A 212 17.54 13.14 22.53
N VAL A 213 17.05 12.06 21.92
CA VAL A 213 17.52 11.56 20.63
C VAL A 213 16.42 11.78 19.60
N LEU A 214 16.72 12.59 18.57
CA LEU A 214 15.84 12.84 17.44
C LEU A 214 16.39 12.14 16.20
N ASN A 215 15.55 11.34 15.53
CA ASN A 215 15.88 10.71 14.26
C ASN A 215 15.78 11.69 13.07
N HIS A 216 16.27 11.30 11.88
CA HIS A 216 16.24 12.11 10.64
C HIS A 216 14.84 12.58 10.18
N THR A 217 13.79 11.98 10.72
CA THR A 217 12.38 12.24 10.42
C THR A 217 11.65 12.82 11.63
N GLN A 218 12.34 13.23 12.68
CA GLN A 218 11.72 13.69 13.93
C GLN A 218 12.14 15.11 14.28
N TYR A 219 11.25 15.80 14.98
CA TYR A 219 11.50 17.10 15.58
C TYR A 219 10.82 17.21 16.94
N CYS A 220 11.26 18.16 17.76
CA CYS A 220 10.56 18.52 18.99
C CYS A 220 10.51 20.04 19.15
N ARG A 221 9.58 20.48 19.99
CA ARG A 221 9.41 21.88 20.36
C ARG A 221 9.86 22.05 21.80
N ILE A 222 10.72 23.03 22.03
CA ILE A 222 11.30 23.34 23.34
C ILE A 222 10.84 24.73 23.73
N ILE A 223 10.44 24.89 24.99
CA ILE A 223 10.11 26.19 25.58
C ILE A 223 10.99 26.44 26.79
N ASP A 224 11.62 27.62 26.83
CA ASP A 224 12.30 28.11 28.01
C ASP A 224 11.26 28.70 28.97
N SER A 225 11.16 28.12 30.17
CA SER A 225 10.19 28.49 31.20
C SER A 225 10.45 29.88 31.79
N ARG A 226 11.67 30.40 31.68
CA ARG A 226 12.05 31.72 32.21
C ARG A 226 11.77 32.85 31.23
N THR A 227 12.07 32.63 29.95
CA THR A 227 11.97 33.66 28.91
C THR A 227 10.71 33.54 28.05
N GLY A 228 10.08 32.36 28.05
CA GLY A 228 8.99 32.02 27.13
C GLY A 228 9.46 31.81 25.69
N VAL A 229 10.77 31.90 25.41
CA VAL A 229 11.31 31.70 24.06
C VAL A 229 11.13 30.25 23.65
N MET A 230 10.55 30.06 22.47
CA MET A 230 10.31 28.75 21.88
C MET A 230 11.30 28.50 20.74
N ARG A 231 11.84 27.27 20.67
CA ARG A 231 12.69 26.82 19.56
C ARG A 231 12.35 25.41 19.10
N ILE A 232 12.57 25.16 17.82
CA ILE A 232 12.32 23.87 17.18
C ILE A 232 13.67 23.21 16.97
N GLU A 233 13.81 21.98 17.43
CA GLU A 233 14.98 21.14 17.16
C GLU A 233 14.60 20.03 16.19
N LYS A 234 15.35 19.90 15.10
CA LYS A 234 15.15 18.87 14.06
C LYS A 234 16.27 17.83 14.11
N GLY A 235 15.94 16.57 13.91
CA GLY A 235 16.93 15.51 13.84
C GLY A 235 17.69 15.45 12.50
N PRO A 236 18.78 14.66 12.42
CA PRO A 236 19.33 13.81 13.46
C PRO A 236 20.08 14.64 14.51
N LYS A 237 19.68 14.55 15.78
CA LYS A 237 20.31 15.34 16.84
C LYS A 237 20.15 14.66 18.19
N THR A 238 21.22 14.66 18.97
CA THR A 238 21.23 14.18 20.35
C THR A 238 21.68 15.33 21.23
N PHE A 239 20.85 15.72 22.20
CA PHE A 239 21.13 16.88 23.04
C PHE A 239 20.47 16.76 24.43
N ALA A 240 20.98 17.53 25.39
CA ALA A 240 20.38 17.71 26.70
C ALA A 240 19.59 19.02 26.75
N LEU A 241 18.53 19.07 27.55
CA LEU A 241 17.77 20.30 27.78
C LEU A 241 18.60 21.29 28.60
N GLY A 242 18.45 22.58 28.31
CA GLY A 242 18.97 23.65 29.16
C GLY A 242 18.25 23.75 30.50
N PRO A 243 18.78 24.52 31.47
CA PRO A 243 18.36 24.49 32.87
C PRO A 243 16.91 24.92 33.13
N TYR A 244 16.34 25.69 32.21
CA TYR A 244 14.95 26.18 32.27
C TYR A 244 14.11 25.68 31.08
N GLU A 245 14.69 24.83 30.24
CA GLU A 245 14.02 24.31 29.05
C GLU A 245 13.16 23.10 29.38
N SER A 246 12.01 23.02 28.71
CA SER A 246 11.13 21.87 28.78
C SER A 246 10.59 21.52 27.40
N LEU A 247 10.29 20.25 27.18
CA LEU A 247 9.62 19.79 25.97
C LEU A 247 8.16 20.19 26.01
N MET A 248 7.68 20.81 24.92
CA MET A 248 6.28 21.14 24.77
C MET A 248 5.48 19.86 24.46
N ARG A 249 4.43 19.62 25.24
CA ARG A 249 3.51 18.49 25.08
C ARG A 249 2.30 18.94 24.25
N ILE A 250 2.05 18.26 23.13
CA ILE A 250 0.87 18.45 22.28
C ILE A 250 0.24 17.07 22.10
N ASP A 251 -1.03 16.92 22.47
CA ASP A 251 -1.77 15.66 22.36
C ASP A 251 -1.01 14.46 22.97
N ASP A 252 -0.42 14.66 24.16
CA ASP A 252 0.41 13.68 24.88
C ASP A 252 1.74 13.27 24.25
N HIS A 253 2.12 13.89 23.13
CA HIS A 253 3.40 13.68 22.47
C HIS A 253 4.34 14.87 22.66
N THR A 254 5.64 14.59 22.76
CA THR A 254 6.72 15.59 22.88
C THR A 254 7.69 15.57 21.70
N ILE A 255 7.75 14.44 20.99
CA ILE A 255 8.53 14.23 19.77
C ILE A 255 7.53 13.95 18.64
N PHE A 256 7.70 14.63 17.53
CA PHE A 256 6.80 14.61 16.38
C PHE A 256 7.55 14.19 15.12
N ASP A 257 6.83 13.58 14.18
CA ASP A 257 7.39 13.25 12.88
C ASP A 257 7.31 14.45 11.91
N ILE A 258 8.39 14.65 11.17
CA ILE A 258 8.52 15.61 10.09
C ILE A 258 7.63 15.16 8.93
N ILE A 259 6.81 16.07 8.42
CA ILE A 259 5.91 15.76 7.31
C ILE A 259 6.67 15.97 6.00
N ASN A 260 6.78 14.93 5.18
CA ASN A 260 7.40 15.06 3.87
C ASN A 260 6.36 15.57 2.86
N ILE A 261 6.59 16.78 2.35
CA ILE A 261 5.85 17.33 1.20
C ILE A 261 6.62 16.91 -0.05
N ASP A 262 5.95 16.17 -0.92
CA ASP A 262 6.48 15.68 -2.19
C ASP A 262 5.60 16.17 -3.35
N THR A 263 5.73 15.57 -4.53
CA THR A 263 4.89 15.92 -5.67
C THR A 263 3.44 15.44 -5.52
N GLU A 264 3.16 14.49 -4.62
CA GLU A 264 1.85 13.86 -4.44
C GLU A 264 1.14 14.30 -3.16
N ASN A 265 1.85 14.87 -2.20
CA ASN A 265 1.36 15.21 -0.86
C ASN A 265 1.66 16.68 -0.58
N ALA A 266 0.60 17.45 -0.31
CA ALA A 266 0.66 18.81 0.20
C ALA A 266 0.19 18.86 1.65
N VAL A 267 0.55 19.90 2.38
CA VAL A 267 0.12 20.07 3.78
C VAL A 267 -0.77 21.29 3.91
N LEU A 268 -1.94 21.07 4.51
CA LEU A 268 -2.83 22.15 4.93
C LEU A 268 -2.45 22.57 6.35
N VAL A 269 -2.15 23.85 6.52
CA VAL A 269 -1.90 24.46 7.82
C VAL A 269 -2.82 25.62 8.07
N LYS A 270 -3.15 25.85 9.33
CA LYS A 270 -3.85 27.04 9.78
C LYS A 270 -2.86 28.00 10.42
N ASN A 271 -2.79 29.21 9.91
CA ASN A 271 -2.03 30.29 10.50
C ASN A 271 -2.77 30.79 11.76
N LEU A 272 -2.12 30.73 12.90
CA LEU A 272 -2.68 31.11 14.20
C LEU A 272 -2.76 32.62 14.39
N ASP A 273 -1.92 33.39 13.70
CA ASP A 273 -1.91 34.85 13.81
C ASP A 273 -3.04 35.47 13.00
N THR A 274 -3.20 35.02 11.75
CA THR A 274 -4.23 35.54 10.83
C THR A 274 -5.55 34.77 10.89
N GLY A 275 -5.52 33.53 11.40
CA GLY A 275 -6.66 32.62 11.38
C GLY A 275 -6.96 31.99 10.01
N LEU A 276 -6.15 32.29 8.99
CA LEU A 276 -6.34 31.80 7.62
C LEU A 276 -5.69 30.43 7.41
N ASP A 277 -6.29 29.63 6.55
CA ASP A 277 -5.77 28.33 6.14
C ASP A 277 -4.89 28.51 4.89
N GLU A 278 -3.70 27.89 4.90
CA GLU A 278 -2.69 27.95 3.86
C GLU A 278 -2.34 26.53 3.40
N LEU A 279 -2.26 26.33 2.09
CA LEU A 279 -1.82 25.06 1.51
C LEU A 279 -0.38 25.16 1.04
N ILE A 280 0.49 24.35 1.60
CA ILE A 280 1.91 24.30 1.25
C ILE A 280 2.15 23.14 0.30
N THR A 281 2.54 23.47 -0.94
CA THR A 281 2.75 22.51 -2.04
C THR A 281 4.21 22.37 -2.46
N THR A 282 5.10 23.24 -1.99
CA THR A 282 6.52 23.21 -2.35
C THR A 282 7.21 21.97 -1.76
N PRO A 283 7.85 21.10 -2.56
CA PRO A 283 8.49 19.89 -2.06
C PRO A 283 9.55 20.21 -1.01
N GLN A 284 9.32 19.77 0.23
CA GLN A 284 10.20 20.01 1.36
C GLN A 284 9.89 19.09 2.55
N LYS A 285 10.84 18.99 3.46
CA LYS A 285 10.59 18.46 4.81
C LYS A 285 9.89 19.53 5.64
N PHE A 286 8.59 19.39 5.79
CA PHE A 286 7.76 20.37 6.47
C PHE A 286 7.69 20.14 7.97
N ILE A 287 7.95 21.22 8.71
CA ILE A 287 7.79 21.30 10.15
C ILE A 287 6.93 22.54 10.41
N PRO A 288 5.74 22.41 11.03
CA PRO A 288 4.91 23.57 11.30
C PRO A 288 5.62 24.54 12.24
N SER A 289 5.61 25.83 11.89
CA SER A 289 6.09 26.91 12.77
C SER A 289 5.25 26.99 14.06
N PHE A 290 5.69 27.81 15.03
CA PHE A 290 4.90 28.09 16.24
C PHE A 290 3.58 28.80 15.96
N THR A 291 3.53 29.56 14.87
CA THR A 291 2.35 30.29 14.40
C THR A 291 1.52 29.46 13.42
N GLN A 292 1.89 28.20 13.18
CA GLN A 292 1.18 27.31 12.25
C GLN A 292 0.69 26.07 12.98
N LYS A 293 -0.61 25.81 12.85
CA LYS A 293 -1.23 24.57 13.29
C LYS A 293 -1.38 23.63 12.10
N PHE A 294 -0.82 22.43 12.21
CA PHE A 294 -1.05 21.37 11.23
C PHE A 294 -2.53 20.96 11.25
N MET A 295 -3.14 20.83 10.07
CA MET A 295 -4.53 20.39 9.92
C MET A 295 -4.60 19.00 9.30
N GLU A 296 -4.14 18.86 8.05
CA GLU A 296 -4.22 17.60 7.31
C GLU A 296 -3.19 17.52 6.17
N ILE A 297 -2.96 16.30 5.67
CA ILE A 297 -2.19 16.06 4.45
C ILE A 297 -3.17 15.92 3.29
N ARG A 298 -3.04 16.74 2.25
CA ARG A 298 -3.85 16.70 1.04
C ARG A 298 -3.10 15.98 -0.08
N LYS A 299 -3.73 14.94 -0.63
CA LYS A 299 -3.19 14.20 -1.76
C LYS A 299 -3.48 14.90 -3.08
N LEU A 300 -2.55 14.76 -4.03
CA LEU A 300 -2.66 15.27 -5.39
C LEU A 300 -3.76 14.49 -6.11
N ILE A 301 -4.74 15.21 -6.62
CA ILE A 301 -5.80 14.64 -7.45
C ILE A 301 -5.26 14.60 -8.87
N LYS A 302 -5.21 13.40 -9.44
CA LYS A 302 -4.89 13.17 -10.85
C LYS A 302 -6.20 12.92 -11.60
N LEU A 303 -6.40 13.58 -12.73
CA LEU A 303 -7.54 13.40 -13.61
C LEU A 303 -7.07 12.75 -14.92
N ALA A 304 -7.83 11.76 -15.40
CA ALA A 304 -7.64 11.24 -16.76
C ALA A 304 -8.13 12.26 -17.81
N PRO A 305 -7.69 12.20 -19.08
CA PRO A 305 -8.08 13.18 -20.10
C PRO A 305 -9.59 13.33 -20.34
N TYR A 306 -10.37 12.31 -20.02
CA TYR A 306 -11.83 12.27 -20.14
C TYR A 306 -12.56 12.52 -18.80
N GLU A 307 -11.82 12.70 -17.71
CA GLU A 307 -12.39 13.01 -16.40
C GLU A 307 -12.40 14.51 -16.17
N ASN A 308 -13.50 14.97 -15.61
CA ASN A 308 -13.66 16.32 -15.12
C ASN A 308 -14.10 16.30 -13.66
N MET A 309 -13.71 17.33 -12.94
CA MET A 309 -14.08 17.51 -11.54
C MET A 309 -14.53 18.95 -11.34
N VAL A 310 -15.54 19.15 -10.51
CA VAL A 310 -16.02 20.48 -10.16
C VAL A 310 -15.66 20.74 -8.70
N LEU A 311 -15.09 21.90 -8.46
CA LEU A 311 -14.80 22.40 -7.11
C LEU A 311 -15.75 23.55 -6.81
N ILE A 312 -16.22 23.65 -5.58
CA ILE A 312 -16.93 24.83 -5.07
C ILE A 312 -15.94 25.65 -4.25
N ASP A 313 -15.79 26.91 -4.61
CA ASP A 313 -15.00 27.88 -3.84
C ASP A 313 -15.79 28.45 -2.65
N LYS A 314 -15.12 29.20 -1.77
CA LYS A 314 -15.72 29.87 -0.60
C LYS A 314 -16.95 30.73 -0.93
N ASP A 315 -16.99 31.32 -2.12
CA ASP A 315 -18.06 32.21 -2.59
C ASP A 315 -19.22 31.43 -3.25
N GLY A 316 -19.17 30.09 -3.22
CA GLY A 316 -20.15 29.21 -3.85
C GLY A 316 -19.96 29.08 -5.37
N GLN A 317 -18.91 29.64 -5.95
CA GLN A 317 -18.65 29.57 -7.39
C GLN A 317 -18.06 28.22 -7.80
N HIS A 318 -18.53 27.71 -8.94
CA HIS A 318 -18.08 26.44 -9.49
C HIS A 318 -16.80 26.62 -10.33
N ILE A 319 -15.71 25.97 -9.92
CA ILE A 319 -14.44 25.93 -10.63
C ILE A 319 -14.33 24.57 -11.33
N LEU A 320 -14.33 24.60 -12.67
CA LEU A 320 -14.18 23.41 -13.50
C LEU A 320 -12.71 23.02 -13.65
N LYS A 321 -12.40 21.75 -13.37
CA LYS A 321 -11.09 21.13 -13.61
C LYS A 321 -11.23 20.01 -14.63
N ASN A 322 -10.44 20.07 -15.69
CA ASN A 322 -10.49 19.13 -16.82
C ASN A 322 -9.16 18.41 -16.95
N GLY A 323 -9.16 17.08 -17.07
CA GLY A 323 -7.91 16.31 -17.11
C GLY A 323 -6.99 16.54 -18.31
N VAL A 324 -7.45 17.23 -19.37
CA VAL A 324 -6.59 17.68 -20.49
C VAL A 324 -5.73 18.87 -20.06
N LYS A 325 -6.31 19.87 -19.39
CA LYS A 325 -5.64 21.10 -18.97
C LYS A 325 -5.02 20.98 -17.57
N ASP A 326 -5.82 20.50 -16.63
CA ASP A 326 -5.49 20.33 -15.21
C ASP A 326 -5.28 18.84 -14.89
N LYS A 327 -4.27 18.22 -15.51
CA LYS A 327 -3.93 16.79 -15.31
C LYS A 327 -3.82 16.40 -13.84
N SER A 328 -3.27 17.30 -13.03
CA SER A 328 -3.15 17.11 -11.60
C SER A 328 -3.18 18.41 -10.84
N PHE A 329 -3.88 18.44 -9.71
CA PHE A 329 -3.96 19.61 -8.84
C PHE A 329 -4.22 19.20 -7.40
N PHE A 330 -3.96 20.14 -6.47
CA PHE A 330 -4.39 20.03 -5.09
C PHE A 330 -5.65 20.89 -4.89
N ILE A 331 -6.49 20.48 -3.95
CA ILE A 331 -7.63 21.29 -3.51
C ILE A 331 -7.08 22.39 -2.61
N TYR A 332 -7.38 23.65 -2.91
CA TYR A 332 -6.94 24.80 -2.11
C TYR A 332 -7.77 24.96 -0.82
N PRO A 333 -7.31 25.77 0.15
CA PRO A 333 -8.09 26.08 1.34
C PRO A 333 -9.46 26.64 0.95
N TYR A 334 -10.50 26.27 1.71
CA TYR A 334 -11.90 26.64 1.48
C TYR A 334 -12.55 26.14 0.17
N GLN A 335 -11.83 25.38 -0.64
CA GLN A 335 -12.42 24.65 -1.76
C GLN A 335 -12.92 23.28 -1.32
N GLN A 336 -14.07 22.88 -1.88
CA GLN A 336 -14.65 21.57 -1.65
C GLN A 336 -14.96 20.89 -2.98
N ILE A 337 -14.88 19.57 -3.00
CA ILE A 337 -15.27 18.79 -4.19
C ILE A 337 -16.79 18.84 -4.29
N TYR A 338 -17.30 19.20 -5.47
CA TYR A 338 -18.71 19.08 -5.77
C TYR A 338 -19.05 17.62 -6.07
N ILE A 339 -20.06 17.11 -5.37
CA ILE A 339 -20.51 15.74 -5.48
C ILE A 339 -21.98 15.75 -5.85
N GLN A 340 -22.35 15.00 -6.88
CA GLN A 340 -23.75 14.76 -7.26
C GLN A 340 -24.19 13.35 -6.84
N SER A 341 -25.48 13.20 -6.57
CA SER A 341 -26.11 11.91 -6.30
C SER A 341 -26.89 11.49 -7.53
N TRP A 342 -26.44 10.46 -8.23
CA TRP A 342 -27.08 9.97 -9.46
C TRP A 342 -27.87 8.69 -9.23
N SER A 343 -29.07 8.60 -9.77
CA SER A 343 -29.91 7.40 -9.69
C SER A 343 -29.34 6.24 -10.49
N ASN A 344 -29.05 5.13 -9.82
CA ASN A 344 -28.48 3.94 -10.45
C ASN A 344 -29.44 2.73 -10.45
N ASP A 345 -30.60 2.82 -9.81
CA ASP A 345 -31.56 1.73 -9.85
C ASP A 345 -32.22 1.59 -11.24
N LEU A 346 -32.75 0.40 -11.53
CA LEU A 346 -33.41 0.08 -12.80
C LEU A 346 -34.65 0.94 -13.06
N LYS A 347 -35.36 1.37 -12.02
CA LYS A 347 -36.61 2.15 -12.14
C LYS A 347 -36.42 3.65 -11.96
N LYS A 348 -35.23 4.08 -11.54
CA LYS A 348 -34.91 5.46 -11.15
C LYS A 348 -35.88 6.00 -10.08
N ASP A 349 -36.24 5.14 -9.11
CA ASP A 349 -37.05 5.44 -7.93
C ASP A 349 -36.17 5.96 -6.75
N HIS A 350 -34.91 6.34 -6.99
CA HIS A 350 -33.95 6.77 -5.97
C HIS A 350 -33.65 5.73 -4.87
N ARG A 351 -33.87 4.44 -5.14
CA ARG A 351 -33.57 3.37 -4.16
C ARG A 351 -32.08 3.11 -4.00
N SER A 352 -31.31 3.34 -5.06
CA SER A 352 -29.86 3.28 -5.04
C SER A 352 -29.29 4.46 -5.81
N THR A 353 -28.52 5.29 -5.10
CA THR A 353 -27.85 6.47 -5.66
C THR A 353 -26.34 6.28 -5.59
N ILE A 354 -25.63 6.68 -6.64
CA ILE A 354 -24.18 6.74 -6.68
C ILE A 354 -23.73 8.17 -6.42
N GLN A 355 -22.75 8.35 -5.53
CA GLN A 355 -22.08 9.64 -5.35
C GLN A 355 -21.01 9.81 -6.43
N VAL A 356 -21.17 10.81 -7.28
CA VAL A 356 -20.28 11.10 -8.41
C VAL A 356 -19.56 12.40 -8.13
N ASP A 357 -18.24 12.29 -7.93
CA ASP A 357 -17.30 13.41 -7.79
C ASP A 357 -16.48 13.62 -9.07
N ARG A 358 -16.26 12.56 -9.85
CA ARG A 358 -15.56 12.56 -11.14
C ARG A 358 -16.52 12.29 -12.28
N PHE A 359 -16.65 13.26 -13.17
CA PHE A 359 -17.53 13.21 -14.32
C PHE A 359 -16.79 12.72 -15.56
N ASP A 360 -17.15 11.54 -16.05
CA ASP A 360 -16.58 10.95 -17.27
C ASP A 360 -17.33 11.45 -18.51
N THR A 361 -16.62 12.02 -19.48
CA THR A 361 -17.21 12.52 -20.74
C THR A 361 -17.30 11.48 -21.84
N ARG A 362 -16.81 10.26 -21.63
CA ARG A 362 -16.95 9.18 -22.62
C ARG A 362 -18.41 8.72 -22.72
N ASN A 363 -18.69 7.92 -23.74
CA ASN A 363 -19.99 7.27 -23.90
C ASN A 363 -20.26 6.36 -22.71
N GLN A 364 -21.36 6.63 -22.04
CA GLN A 364 -21.91 5.86 -20.95
C GLN A 364 -23.17 5.15 -21.43
N TYR A 365 -23.60 4.13 -20.69
CA TYR A 365 -24.89 3.49 -20.90
C TYR A 365 -25.56 3.25 -19.56
N MET A 366 -26.88 3.18 -19.58
CA MET A 366 -27.68 2.83 -18.42
C MET A 366 -28.94 2.08 -18.83
N ASP A 367 -29.37 1.17 -17.97
CA ASP A 367 -30.60 0.41 -18.15
C ASP A 367 -31.74 1.06 -17.38
N TYR A 368 -32.94 1.01 -17.98
CA TYR A 368 -34.14 1.61 -17.45
C TYR A 368 -35.36 0.73 -17.72
N GLU A 369 -36.05 0.32 -16.65
CA GLU A 369 -37.30 -0.43 -16.68
C GLU A 369 -38.46 0.51 -16.32
N PHE A 370 -39.46 0.62 -17.19
CA PHE A 370 -40.67 1.37 -16.89
C PHE A 370 -41.92 0.77 -17.50
N LEU A 371 -43.06 1.13 -16.90
CA LEU A 371 -44.38 0.69 -17.36
C LEU A 371 -44.94 1.68 -18.39
N VAL A 372 -45.35 1.14 -19.53
CA VAL A 372 -46.11 1.83 -20.58
C VAL A 372 -47.48 1.20 -20.72
N ARG A 373 -48.39 1.98 -21.32
CA ARG A 373 -49.76 1.56 -21.58
C ARG A 373 -50.07 1.80 -23.06
N THR A 374 -50.57 0.77 -23.73
CA THR A 374 -50.98 0.80 -25.13
C THR A 374 -52.39 1.40 -25.30
N ALA A 375 -52.80 1.66 -26.54
CA ALA A 375 -54.11 2.25 -26.86
C ALA A 375 -55.30 1.43 -26.33
N ASP A 376 -55.15 0.10 -26.27
CA ASP A 376 -56.10 -0.86 -25.71
C ASP A 376 -55.97 -1.06 -24.19
N ASN A 377 -55.28 -0.13 -23.50
CA ASN A 377 -55.15 -0.09 -22.05
C ASN A 377 -54.43 -1.32 -21.44
N VAL A 378 -53.56 -1.99 -22.21
CA VAL A 378 -52.73 -3.08 -21.71
C VAL A 378 -51.42 -2.52 -21.13
N GLU A 379 -51.05 -2.99 -19.93
CA GLU A 379 -49.82 -2.58 -19.26
C GLU A 379 -48.64 -3.46 -19.70
N ILE A 380 -47.63 -2.82 -20.28
CA ILE A 380 -46.41 -3.45 -20.77
C ILE A 380 -45.23 -2.84 -20.02
N ILE A 381 -44.37 -3.69 -19.49
CA ILE A 381 -43.07 -3.36 -18.93
C ILE A 381 -42.07 -3.34 -20.09
N LEU A 382 -41.37 -2.22 -20.25
CA LEU A 382 -40.31 -2.06 -21.23
C LEU A 382 -38.97 -1.96 -20.52
N ASP A 383 -38.03 -2.76 -20.99
CA ASP A 383 -36.63 -2.74 -20.59
C ASP A 383 -35.83 -2.05 -21.71
N VAL A 384 -35.22 -0.92 -21.39
CA VAL A 384 -34.56 -0.04 -22.37
C VAL A 384 -33.14 0.29 -21.89
N SER A 385 -32.17 0.23 -22.79
CA SER A 385 -30.81 0.73 -22.58
C SER A 385 -30.61 2.06 -23.28
N ILE A 386 -30.10 3.05 -22.57
CA ILE A 386 -29.85 4.40 -23.08
C ILE A 386 -28.36 4.64 -23.11
N PHE A 387 -27.80 4.92 -24.29
CA PHE A 387 -26.42 5.32 -24.47
C PHE A 387 -26.34 6.84 -24.55
N TRP A 388 -25.53 7.46 -23.69
CA TRP A 388 -25.45 8.91 -23.54
C TRP A 388 -24.02 9.36 -23.20
N GLN A 389 -23.75 10.64 -23.34
CA GLN A 389 -22.45 11.25 -22.98
C GLN A 389 -22.63 12.65 -22.43
N ILE A 390 -21.67 13.12 -21.63
CA ILE A 390 -21.63 14.49 -21.13
C ILE A 390 -20.90 15.36 -22.16
N THR A 391 -21.59 16.38 -22.69
CA THR A 391 -21.00 17.33 -23.65
C THR A 391 -20.53 18.61 -22.97
N ASP A 392 -21.32 19.12 -22.01
CA ASP A 392 -21.00 20.35 -21.27
C ASP A 392 -21.27 20.16 -19.77
N LEU A 393 -20.20 19.93 -19.01
CA LEU A 393 -20.31 19.71 -17.56
C LEU A 393 -20.79 20.96 -16.81
N TYR A 394 -20.51 22.16 -17.32
CA TYR A 394 -20.91 23.38 -16.62
C TYR A 394 -22.43 23.54 -16.63
N LYS A 395 -23.07 23.29 -17.79
CA LYS A 395 -24.54 23.26 -17.90
C LYS A 395 -25.14 22.14 -17.07
N LEU A 396 -24.55 20.94 -17.12
CA LEU A 396 -25.02 19.78 -16.36
C LEU A 396 -25.12 20.10 -14.87
N VAL A 397 -24.06 20.64 -14.28
CA VAL A 397 -24.01 20.92 -12.85
C VAL A 397 -24.96 22.04 -12.41
N LEU A 398 -25.25 23.01 -13.27
CA LEU A 398 -26.15 24.12 -12.94
C LEU A 398 -27.63 23.76 -13.11
N VAL A 399 -27.96 22.92 -14.09
CA VAL A 399 -29.35 22.67 -14.50
C VAL A 399 -29.92 21.40 -13.87
N THR A 400 -29.10 20.36 -13.68
CA THR A 400 -29.56 19.07 -13.17
C THR A 400 -28.73 18.56 -11.99
N GLN A 401 -29.40 17.92 -11.04
CA GLN A 401 -28.75 17.22 -9.92
C GLN A 401 -28.61 15.71 -10.19
N ASP A 402 -29.45 15.15 -11.07
CA ASP A 402 -29.48 13.74 -11.44
C ASP A 402 -29.71 13.60 -12.96
N PRO A 403 -28.63 13.69 -13.77
CA PRO A 403 -28.73 13.56 -15.22
C PRO A 403 -29.35 12.22 -15.66
N PRO A 404 -28.98 11.05 -15.10
CA PRO A 404 -29.62 9.78 -15.42
C PRO A 404 -31.15 9.80 -15.30
N GLU A 405 -31.69 10.33 -14.21
CA GLU A 405 -33.13 10.42 -14.01
C GLU A 405 -33.80 11.33 -15.05
N ASP A 406 -33.25 12.54 -15.26
CA ASP A 406 -33.78 13.49 -16.23
C ASP A 406 -33.83 12.90 -17.65
N ILE A 407 -32.77 12.18 -18.05
CA ILE A 407 -32.69 11.52 -19.34
C ILE A 407 -33.75 10.42 -19.45
N CYS A 408 -33.87 9.57 -18.42
CA CYS A 408 -34.84 8.48 -18.40
C CYS A 408 -36.27 9.01 -18.45
N ASN A 409 -36.59 10.07 -17.71
CA ASN A 409 -37.92 10.66 -17.66
C ASN A 409 -38.34 11.31 -18.99
N HIS A 410 -37.40 11.99 -19.67
CA HIS A 410 -37.66 12.54 -21.01
C HIS A 410 -37.88 11.43 -22.03
N THR A 411 -36.95 10.46 -22.07
CA THR A 411 -37.03 9.29 -22.97
C THR A 411 -38.31 8.50 -22.74
N ARG A 412 -38.71 8.30 -21.48
CA ARG A 412 -39.98 7.67 -21.11
C ARG A 412 -41.18 8.39 -21.67
N SER A 413 -41.22 9.72 -21.54
CA SER A 413 -42.33 10.54 -22.00
C SER A 413 -42.49 10.45 -23.52
N GLU A 414 -41.38 10.43 -24.24
CA GLU A 414 -41.39 10.28 -25.69
C GLU A 414 -41.84 8.88 -26.14
N ILE A 415 -41.27 7.83 -25.53
CA ILE A 415 -41.69 6.45 -25.81
C ILE A 415 -43.17 6.26 -25.48
N LEU A 416 -43.66 6.79 -24.34
CA LEU A 416 -45.07 6.70 -23.95
C LEU A 416 -45.98 7.38 -24.97
N SER A 417 -45.58 8.55 -25.50
CA SER A 417 -46.32 9.25 -26.56
C SER A 417 -46.46 8.41 -27.82
N GLN A 418 -45.44 7.61 -28.19
CA GLN A 418 -45.51 6.73 -29.35
C GLN A 418 -46.31 5.45 -29.07
N VAL A 419 -46.07 4.79 -27.92
CA VAL A 419 -46.75 3.55 -27.52
C VAL A 419 -48.26 3.74 -27.47
N SER A 420 -48.72 4.91 -27.00
CA SER A 420 -50.15 5.23 -26.90
C SER A 420 -50.91 5.24 -28.23
N LYS A 421 -50.20 5.27 -29.37
CA LYS A 421 -50.79 5.25 -30.71
C LYS A 421 -51.05 3.84 -31.26
N TYR A 422 -50.47 2.81 -30.64
CA TYR A 422 -50.53 1.43 -31.10
C TYR A 422 -51.32 0.55 -30.13
N ASN A 423 -52.02 -0.44 -30.68
CA ASN A 423 -52.61 -1.53 -29.88
C ASN A 423 -51.53 -2.53 -29.44
N MET A 424 -51.81 -3.34 -28.41
CA MET A 424 -50.83 -4.31 -27.88
C MET A 424 -50.25 -5.24 -28.94
N LYS A 425 -51.09 -5.84 -29.79
CA LYS A 425 -50.65 -6.78 -30.83
C LYS A 425 -49.74 -6.12 -31.87
N GLU A 426 -50.06 -4.88 -32.25
CA GLU A 426 -49.26 -4.11 -33.20
C GLU A 426 -47.93 -3.72 -32.57
N PHE A 427 -47.96 -3.19 -31.34
CA PHE A 427 -46.79 -2.74 -30.61
C PHE A 427 -45.76 -3.85 -30.34
N MET A 428 -46.23 -5.03 -29.94
CA MET A 428 -45.36 -6.18 -29.69
C MET A 428 -44.83 -6.80 -31.00
N GLY A 429 -45.57 -6.66 -32.10
CA GLY A 429 -45.15 -7.08 -33.44
C GLY A 429 -44.23 -6.10 -34.16
N LEU A 430 -44.10 -4.86 -33.68
CA LEU A 430 -43.18 -3.87 -34.23
C LEU A 430 -41.73 -4.28 -33.94
N PRO A 431 -40.84 -4.19 -34.95
CA PRO A 431 -39.41 -4.38 -34.72
C PRO A 431 -38.90 -3.30 -33.76
N ASN A 432 -37.98 -3.69 -32.87
CA ASN A 432 -37.47 -2.79 -31.83
C ASN A 432 -36.86 -1.51 -32.40
N SER A 433 -36.26 -1.56 -33.60
CA SER A 433 -35.70 -0.38 -34.30
C SER A 433 -36.73 0.72 -34.60
N LYS A 434 -37.97 0.37 -35.01
CA LYS A 434 -38.98 1.36 -35.38
C LYS A 434 -39.52 2.20 -34.22
N LEU A 435 -39.42 1.68 -32.99
CA LEU A 435 -39.80 2.44 -31.78
C LEU A 435 -38.78 3.52 -31.45
N ILE A 436 -37.55 3.30 -31.92
CA ILE A 436 -36.38 4.10 -31.61
C ILE A 436 -36.18 5.17 -32.69
N ASP A 437 -36.59 4.93 -33.94
CA ASP A 437 -36.44 5.89 -35.04
C ASP A 437 -37.07 7.27 -34.75
N SER A 438 -38.14 7.32 -33.95
CA SER A 438 -38.73 8.59 -33.52
C SER A 438 -37.96 9.27 -32.38
N VAL A 439 -37.38 8.48 -31.47
CA VAL A 439 -36.62 8.94 -30.28
C VAL A 439 -35.20 9.36 -30.65
N ASN A 440 -34.60 8.66 -31.62
CA ASN A 440 -33.30 8.98 -32.18
C ASN A 440 -33.41 9.90 -33.41
N SER A 441 -34.61 10.42 -33.74
CA SER A 441 -34.74 11.39 -34.84
C SER A 441 -34.07 12.70 -34.42
N GLU A 442 -33.28 13.32 -35.29
CA GLU A 442 -32.58 14.60 -35.09
C GLU A 442 -33.52 15.81 -34.95
N LYS A 443 -34.66 15.67 -34.26
CA LYS A 443 -35.39 16.83 -33.79
C LYS A 443 -34.55 17.46 -32.70
N ASP A 444 -34.26 18.74 -32.84
CA ASP A 444 -33.52 19.56 -31.89
C ASP A 444 -34.01 19.35 -30.45
N ASP A 445 -33.41 18.41 -29.74
CA ASP A 445 -33.67 18.18 -28.33
C ASP A 445 -32.94 19.24 -27.51
N SER A 446 -33.48 20.45 -27.60
CA SER A 446 -33.17 21.57 -26.70
C SER A 446 -33.18 21.14 -25.23
N PHE A 447 -33.96 20.10 -24.89
CA PHE A 447 -33.97 19.48 -23.56
C PHE A 447 -32.60 18.94 -23.14
N TYR A 448 -31.98 18.07 -23.95
CA TYR A 448 -30.69 17.46 -23.62
C TYR A 448 -29.55 18.48 -23.71
N GLU A 449 -29.58 19.36 -24.73
CA GLU A 449 -28.57 20.41 -24.90
C GLU A 449 -28.59 21.44 -23.74
N SER A 450 -29.76 21.80 -23.24
CA SER A 450 -29.90 22.71 -22.09
C SER A 450 -29.26 22.15 -20.82
N ARG A 451 -29.21 20.82 -20.69
CA ARG A 451 -28.60 20.09 -19.56
C ARG A 451 -27.14 19.67 -19.82
N GLY A 452 -26.57 20.00 -20.98
CA GLY A 452 -25.19 19.64 -21.32
C GLY A 452 -24.96 18.14 -21.49
N VAL A 453 -25.99 17.41 -21.86
CA VAL A 453 -25.94 15.96 -22.12
C VAL A 453 -26.31 15.69 -23.58
N ASN A 454 -25.80 14.62 -24.15
CA ASN A 454 -26.22 14.11 -25.45
C ASN A 454 -26.62 12.65 -25.35
N VAL A 455 -27.84 12.31 -25.78
CA VAL A 455 -28.28 10.91 -25.93
C VAL A 455 -27.87 10.45 -27.33
N ILE A 456 -27.04 9.40 -27.39
CA ILE A 456 -26.48 8.88 -28.64
C ILE A 456 -27.49 7.95 -29.32
N ARG A 457 -28.07 7.03 -28.54
CA ARG A 457 -29.11 6.12 -29.00
C ARG A 457 -29.83 5.47 -27.83
N VAL A 458 -31.08 5.11 -28.07
CA VAL A 458 -31.92 4.31 -27.17
C VAL A 458 -32.15 2.93 -27.77
N GLU A 459 -32.05 1.85 -27.00
CA GLU A 459 -32.25 0.47 -27.46
C GLU A 459 -33.29 -0.25 -26.59
N VAL A 460 -34.29 -0.87 -27.20
CA VAL A 460 -35.28 -1.69 -26.48
C VAL A 460 -34.74 -3.11 -26.36
N LEU A 461 -34.46 -3.54 -25.12
CA LEU A 461 -33.98 -4.87 -24.79
C LEU A 461 -35.12 -5.89 -24.80
N GLU A 462 -36.16 -5.64 -24.01
CA GLU A 462 -37.27 -6.58 -23.81
C GLU A 462 -38.62 -5.86 -23.69
N LYS A 463 -39.68 -6.53 -24.13
CA LYS A 463 -41.07 -6.13 -23.97
C LYS A 463 -41.81 -7.23 -23.20
N ARG A 464 -42.31 -6.93 -22.01
CA ARG A 464 -43.02 -7.89 -21.15
C ARG A 464 -44.40 -7.37 -20.79
N CYS A 465 -45.45 -8.15 -21.02
CA CYS A 465 -46.76 -7.83 -20.48
C CYS A 465 -46.70 -7.98 -18.96
N LYS A 466 -47.31 -7.05 -18.22
CA LYS A 466 -47.39 -7.15 -16.75
C LYS A 466 -48.24 -8.34 -16.31
N ASP A 467 -49.27 -8.67 -17.09
CA ASP A 467 -50.09 -9.86 -16.87
C ASP A 467 -49.36 -11.12 -17.37
N PRO A 468 -49.04 -12.09 -16.47
CA PRO A 468 -48.32 -13.29 -16.83
C PRO A 468 -49.10 -14.23 -17.76
N GLU A 469 -50.44 -14.24 -17.71
CA GLU A 469 -51.26 -15.09 -18.59
C GLU A 469 -51.22 -14.56 -20.03
N ILE A 470 -51.37 -13.24 -20.19
CA ILE A 470 -51.24 -12.58 -21.50
C ILE A 470 -49.83 -12.76 -22.05
N GLN A 471 -48.80 -12.64 -21.21
CA GLN A 471 -47.40 -12.86 -21.63
C GLN A 471 -47.16 -14.29 -22.12
N LYS A 472 -47.72 -15.32 -21.45
CA LYS A 472 -47.62 -16.72 -21.89
C LYS A 472 -48.26 -16.92 -23.26
N ILE A 473 -49.48 -16.42 -23.45
CA ILE A 473 -50.19 -16.50 -24.73
C ILE A 473 -49.37 -15.81 -25.83
N PHE A 474 -48.83 -14.63 -25.54
CA PHE A 474 -48.05 -13.90 -26.53
C PHE A 474 -46.73 -14.61 -26.88
N LYS A 475 -46.04 -15.16 -25.88
CA LYS A 475 -44.84 -15.97 -26.09
C LYS A 475 -45.12 -17.19 -26.97
N GLN A 476 -46.24 -17.89 -26.72
CA GLN A 476 -46.69 -18.99 -27.59
C GLN A 476 -46.94 -18.53 -29.03
N ILE A 477 -47.57 -17.36 -29.23
CA ILE A 477 -47.81 -16.78 -30.56
C ILE A 477 -46.49 -16.45 -31.27
N ILE A 478 -45.51 -15.86 -30.55
CA ILE A 478 -44.18 -15.59 -31.12
C ILE A 478 -43.49 -16.90 -31.51
N ASP A 479 -43.50 -17.89 -30.62
CA ASP A 479 -42.85 -19.19 -30.85
C ASP A 479 -43.49 -19.91 -32.04
N GLU A 480 -44.83 -19.91 -32.15
CA GLU A 480 -45.56 -20.47 -33.29
C GLU A 480 -45.23 -19.73 -34.59
N LYS A 481 -45.19 -18.39 -34.58
CA LYS A 481 -44.83 -17.59 -35.76
C LYS A 481 -43.38 -17.86 -36.19
N THR A 482 -42.45 -17.98 -35.23
CA THR A 482 -41.04 -18.29 -35.50
C THR A 482 -40.90 -19.68 -36.09
N ASN A 483 -41.61 -20.66 -35.53
CA ASN A 483 -41.66 -22.02 -36.09
C ASN A 483 -42.27 -22.04 -37.49
N ARG A 484 -43.31 -21.25 -37.74
CA ARG A 484 -43.91 -21.12 -39.08
C ARG A 484 -42.92 -20.51 -40.08
N ILE A 485 -42.21 -19.44 -39.72
CA ILE A 485 -41.19 -18.83 -40.58
C ILE A 485 -40.08 -19.83 -40.87
N LYS A 486 -39.55 -20.50 -39.85
CA LYS A 486 -38.54 -21.54 -40.01
C LYS A 486 -39.00 -22.67 -40.93
N ASN A 487 -40.27 -23.07 -40.83
CA ASN A 487 -40.86 -24.07 -41.71
C ASN A 487 -41.00 -23.57 -43.15
N ILE A 488 -41.35 -22.30 -43.35
CA ILE A 488 -41.40 -21.67 -44.68
C ILE A 488 -40.00 -21.59 -45.27
N GLU A 489 -39.00 -21.08 -44.55
CA GLU A 489 -37.61 -21.01 -45.01
C GLU A 489 -37.06 -22.40 -45.35
N LYS A 490 -37.38 -23.41 -44.52
CA LYS A 490 -37.02 -24.80 -44.82
C LYS A 490 -37.69 -25.29 -46.11
N GLN A 491 -38.98 -25.00 -46.29
CA GLN A 491 -39.70 -25.37 -47.50
C GLN A 491 -39.18 -24.64 -48.74
N GLU A 492 -38.81 -23.36 -48.61
CA GLU A 492 -38.18 -22.58 -49.67
C GLU A 492 -36.83 -23.16 -50.05
N ALA A 493 -35.97 -23.48 -49.07
CA ALA A 493 -34.70 -24.16 -49.32
C ALA A 493 -34.90 -25.52 -50.00
N GLU A 494 -35.86 -26.32 -49.57
CA GLU A 494 -36.21 -27.60 -50.21
C GLU A 494 -36.71 -27.42 -51.65
N ASN A 495 -37.50 -26.37 -51.90
CA ASN A 495 -37.99 -26.05 -53.24
C ASN A 495 -36.87 -25.53 -54.15
N GLU A 496 -35.94 -24.73 -53.61
CA GLU A 496 -34.77 -24.22 -54.32
C GLU A 496 -33.85 -25.37 -54.75
N VAL A 497 -33.57 -26.32 -53.86
CA VAL A 497 -32.82 -27.54 -54.20
C VAL A 497 -33.52 -28.32 -55.31
N LYS A 498 -34.84 -28.53 -55.21
CA LYS A 498 -35.62 -29.23 -56.26
C LYS A 498 -35.60 -28.48 -57.60
N LEU A 499 -35.65 -27.15 -57.59
CA LEU A 499 -35.57 -26.33 -58.80
C LEU A 499 -34.17 -26.44 -59.44
N CYS A 500 -33.11 -26.38 -58.63
CA CYS A 500 -31.74 -26.60 -59.08
C CYS A 500 -31.56 -28.00 -59.68
N ASP A 501 -32.10 -29.05 -59.03
CA ASP A 501 -32.06 -30.42 -59.55
C ASP A 501 -32.82 -30.57 -60.88
N LEU A 502 -34.01 -29.96 -60.99
CA LEU A 502 -34.79 -29.98 -62.23
C LEU A 502 -34.09 -29.22 -63.35
N ASN A 503 -33.51 -28.06 -63.07
CA ASN A 503 -32.72 -27.31 -64.04
C ASN A 503 -31.50 -28.11 -64.49
N GLY A 504 -30.79 -28.77 -63.57
CA GLY A 504 -29.69 -29.68 -63.90
C GLY A 504 -30.13 -30.83 -64.81
N LYS A 505 -31.32 -31.41 -64.57
CA LYS A 505 -31.89 -32.44 -65.45
C LYS A 505 -32.27 -31.91 -66.83
N ILE A 506 -32.88 -30.72 -66.91
CA ILE A 506 -33.23 -30.07 -68.18
C ILE A 506 -31.97 -29.75 -69.00
N GLU A 507 -30.91 -29.25 -68.35
CA GLU A 507 -29.63 -29.00 -69.01
C GLU A 507 -28.98 -30.30 -69.48
N ALA A 508 -28.99 -31.36 -68.67
CA ALA A 508 -28.49 -32.67 -69.07
C ALA A 508 -29.26 -33.23 -70.28
N GLU A 509 -30.59 -33.10 -70.33
CA GLU A 509 -31.38 -33.50 -71.49
C GLU A 509 -31.10 -32.65 -72.74
N LYS A 510 -30.94 -31.33 -72.58
CA LYS A 510 -30.53 -30.45 -73.69
C LYS A 510 -29.17 -30.86 -74.24
N LEU A 511 -28.19 -31.11 -73.37
CA LEU A 511 -26.87 -31.59 -73.74
C LEU A 511 -26.95 -32.93 -74.46
N ASN A 512 -27.73 -33.88 -73.96
CA ASN A 512 -27.98 -35.16 -74.63
C ASN A 512 -28.63 -34.99 -76.00
N GLY A 513 -29.61 -34.08 -76.12
CA GLY A 513 -30.23 -33.73 -77.40
C GLY A 513 -29.24 -33.13 -78.39
N THR A 514 -28.33 -32.25 -77.94
CA THR A 514 -27.26 -31.72 -78.78
C THR A 514 -26.25 -32.79 -79.19
N LEU A 515 -25.85 -33.68 -78.27
CA LEU A 515 -24.95 -34.78 -78.55
C LEU A 515 -25.54 -35.74 -79.58
N LEU A 516 -26.84 -36.04 -79.49
CA LEU A 516 -27.54 -36.87 -80.47
C LEU A 516 -27.58 -36.21 -81.85
N LYS A 517 -27.78 -34.90 -81.93
CA LYS A 517 -27.71 -34.15 -83.19
C LYS A 517 -26.31 -34.22 -83.81
N ILE A 518 -25.26 -34.02 -83.00
CA ILE A 518 -23.87 -34.14 -83.45
C ILE A 518 -23.58 -35.57 -83.93
N LYS A 519 -24.03 -36.60 -83.19
CA LYS A 519 -23.89 -37.99 -83.61
C LYS A 519 -24.55 -38.27 -84.96
N LYS A 520 -25.80 -37.82 -85.15
CA LYS A 520 -26.50 -37.99 -86.43
C LYS A 520 -25.81 -37.26 -87.57
N GLU A 521 -25.26 -36.07 -87.31
CA GLU A 521 -24.53 -35.33 -88.33
C GLU A 521 -23.21 -36.02 -88.69
N ASN A 522 -22.46 -36.51 -87.69
CA ASN A 522 -21.25 -37.30 -87.92
C ASN A 522 -21.57 -38.58 -88.70
N GLU A 523 -22.61 -39.31 -88.32
CA GLU A 523 -23.07 -40.51 -89.03
C GLU A 523 -23.48 -40.19 -90.47
N ARG A 524 -24.12 -39.03 -90.70
CA ARG A 524 -24.42 -38.56 -92.06
C ARG A 524 -23.15 -38.25 -92.85
N GLN A 525 -22.16 -37.61 -92.23
CA GLN A 525 -20.88 -37.31 -92.85
C GLN A 525 -20.07 -38.58 -93.16
N GLU A 526 -20.06 -39.57 -92.27
CA GLU A 526 -19.44 -40.88 -92.51
C GLU A 526 -20.12 -41.59 -93.68
N ASN A 527 -21.46 -41.68 -93.68
CA ASN A 527 -22.20 -42.28 -94.79
C ASN A 527 -21.97 -41.55 -96.13
N GLN A 528 -21.84 -40.22 -96.10
CA GLN A 528 -21.48 -39.44 -97.29
C GLN A 528 -20.05 -39.71 -97.75
N ALA A 529 -19.09 -39.77 -96.82
CA ALA A 529 -17.70 -40.08 -97.12
C ALA A 529 -17.57 -41.49 -97.71
N ASP A 530 -18.28 -42.48 -97.15
CA ASP A 530 -18.34 -43.84 -97.68
C ASP A 530 -18.97 -43.87 -99.09
N GLY A 531 -20.05 -43.12 -99.30
CA GLY A 531 -20.67 -42.99 -100.62
C GLY A 531 -19.73 -42.34 -101.66
N ILE A 532 -18.98 -41.32 -101.28
CA ILE A 532 -17.98 -40.65 -102.14
C ILE A 532 -16.79 -41.59 -102.41
N ALA A 533 -16.36 -42.35 -101.41
CA ALA A 533 -15.27 -43.32 -101.54
C ALA A 533 -15.66 -44.46 -102.50
N GLU A 534 -16.89 -44.99 -102.38
CA GLU A 534 -17.40 -46.05 -103.26
C GLU A 534 -17.62 -45.52 -104.69
N GLY A 535 -18.16 -44.29 -104.83
CA GLY A 535 -18.27 -43.60 -106.11
C GLY A 535 -16.92 -43.38 -106.79
N SER A 536 -15.91 -42.96 -106.01
CA SER A 536 -14.53 -42.80 -106.51
C SER A 536 -13.90 -44.13 -106.89
N ARG A 537 -14.18 -45.23 -106.16
CA ARG A 537 -13.75 -46.58 -106.55
C ARG A 537 -14.35 -46.99 -107.89
N ILE A 538 -15.64 -46.77 -108.11
CA ILE A 538 -16.32 -47.06 -109.38
C ILE A 538 -15.73 -46.21 -110.50
N GLN A 539 -15.52 -44.91 -110.26
CA GLN A 539 -14.96 -43.99 -111.24
C GLN A 539 -13.52 -44.37 -111.63
N ASN A 540 -12.67 -44.70 -110.64
CA ASN A 540 -11.31 -45.18 -110.88
C ASN A 540 -11.30 -46.53 -111.62
N PHE A 541 -12.23 -47.43 -111.30
CA PHE A 541 -12.37 -48.69 -112.03
C PHE A 541 -12.73 -48.44 -113.50
N ILE A 542 -13.75 -47.62 -113.78
CA ILE A 542 -14.17 -47.30 -115.15
C ILE A 542 -13.07 -46.57 -115.94
N GLY A 543 -12.33 -45.66 -115.29
CA GLY A 543 -11.22 -44.92 -115.90
C GLY A 543 -10.04 -45.81 -116.30
N ASN A 544 -9.72 -46.83 -115.50
CA ASN A 544 -8.60 -47.73 -115.77
C ASN A 544 -8.88 -48.76 -116.90
N LEU A 545 -10.11 -48.88 -117.39
CA LEU A 545 -10.47 -49.82 -118.47
C LEU A 545 -10.18 -49.31 -119.91
N GLY A 546 -9.60 -48.11 -120.09
CA GLY A 546 -9.20 -47.55 -121.39
C GLY A 546 -10.37 -47.09 -122.28
N ASP A 547 -10.16 -46.09 -123.15
CA ASP A 547 -11.25 -45.40 -123.87
C ASP A 547 -11.85 -46.18 -125.05
N ASP A 548 -11.27 -47.33 -125.43
CA ASP A 548 -11.71 -48.15 -126.56
C ASP A 548 -12.96 -49.03 -126.26
N ILE A 549 -13.46 -49.01 -125.03
CA ILE A 549 -14.64 -49.81 -124.61
C ILE A 549 -15.83 -48.88 -124.29
N PRO A 550 -17.01 -49.09 -124.93
CA PRO A 550 -18.22 -48.33 -124.62
C PRO A 550 -18.65 -48.44 -123.15
N THR A 551 -19.13 -47.34 -122.56
CA THR A 551 -19.48 -47.22 -121.14
C THR A 551 -20.47 -48.29 -120.66
N GLU A 552 -21.43 -48.70 -121.49
CA GLU A 552 -22.39 -49.77 -121.16
C GLU A 552 -21.72 -51.12 -120.91
N LYS A 553 -20.67 -51.46 -121.68
CA LYS A 553 -19.90 -52.70 -121.47
C LYS A 553 -18.99 -52.63 -120.25
N LYS A 554 -18.40 -51.45 -119.96
CA LYS A 554 -17.60 -51.25 -118.73
C LYS A 554 -18.44 -51.47 -117.47
N LEU A 555 -19.70 -51.01 -117.48
CA LEU A 555 -20.65 -51.22 -116.39
C LEU A 555 -21.07 -52.69 -116.26
N GLN A 556 -21.30 -53.41 -117.37
CA GLN A 556 -21.57 -54.86 -117.31
C GLN A 556 -20.40 -55.64 -116.68
N ILE A 557 -19.16 -55.35 -117.07
CA ILE A 557 -17.98 -56.00 -116.48
C ILE A 557 -17.89 -55.71 -114.96
N TYR A 558 -18.17 -54.47 -114.55
CA TYR A 558 -18.22 -54.13 -113.13
C TYR A 558 -19.30 -54.93 -112.38
N PHE A 559 -20.52 -55.02 -112.93
CA PHE A 559 -21.60 -55.80 -112.33
C PHE A 559 -21.32 -57.31 -112.29
N ASP A 560 -20.65 -57.87 -113.30
CA ASP A 560 -20.27 -59.28 -113.31
C ASP A 560 -19.19 -59.59 -112.27
N ILE A 561 -18.21 -58.70 -112.09
CA ILE A 561 -17.22 -58.81 -111.00
C ILE A 561 -17.90 -58.67 -109.64
N GLN A 562 -18.83 -57.73 -109.48
CA GLN A 562 -19.57 -57.57 -108.22
C GLN A 562 -20.50 -58.75 -107.95
N ASN A 563 -21.12 -59.33 -108.97
CA ASN A 563 -21.89 -60.57 -108.85
C ASN A 563 -21.00 -61.74 -108.47
N THR A 564 -19.79 -61.82 -109.01
CA THR A 564 -18.82 -62.86 -108.64
C THR A 564 -18.35 -62.69 -107.20
N LYS A 565 -18.02 -61.47 -106.76
CA LYS A 565 -17.68 -61.18 -105.35
C LYS A 565 -18.84 -61.43 -104.41
N ARG A 566 -20.07 -61.08 -104.83
CA ARG A 566 -21.30 -61.36 -104.06
C ARG A 566 -21.53 -62.86 -103.95
N LEU A 567 -21.34 -63.62 -105.03
CA LEU A 567 -21.41 -65.08 -105.02
C LEU A 567 -20.29 -65.70 -104.15
N ASP A 568 -19.09 -65.15 -104.17
CA ASP A 568 -17.96 -65.62 -103.34
C ASP A 568 -18.24 -65.37 -101.84
N LEU A 569 -18.69 -64.16 -101.46
CA LEU A 569 -19.15 -63.84 -100.10
C LEU A 569 -20.34 -64.71 -99.66
N LEU A 570 -21.29 -64.98 -100.56
CA LEU A 570 -22.43 -65.85 -100.29
C LEU A 570 -21.99 -67.31 -100.11
N SER A 571 -20.99 -67.78 -100.87
CA SER A 571 -20.44 -69.14 -100.77
C SER A 571 -19.70 -69.40 -99.45
N GLN A 572 -19.19 -68.33 -98.80
CA GLN A 572 -18.50 -68.40 -97.52
C GLN A 572 -19.46 -68.30 -96.31
N SER A 573 -20.74 -67.97 -96.53
CA SER A 573 -21.75 -67.82 -95.48
C SER A 573 -22.59 -69.10 -95.28
N LYS A 574 -22.82 -69.51 -94.02
CA LYS A 574 -23.61 -70.70 -93.63
C LYS A 574 -25.14 -70.51 -93.75
N THR A 575 -25.62 -69.78 -94.76
CA THR A 575 -27.02 -69.37 -94.85
C THR A 575 -27.76 -70.10 -95.98
N THR A 576 -28.85 -70.78 -95.64
CA THR A 576 -29.70 -71.58 -96.56
C THR A 576 -30.56 -70.67 -97.43
N PHE A 577 -30.47 -70.79 -98.76
CA PHE A 577 -31.29 -70.02 -99.70
C PHE A 577 -32.50 -70.81 -100.21
N TYR A 578 -33.66 -70.16 -100.24
CA TYR A 578 -34.86 -70.63 -100.92
C TYR A 578 -34.97 -69.88 -102.25
N LEU A 579 -34.67 -70.55 -103.37
CA LEU A 579 -34.79 -70.01 -104.71
C LEU A 579 -36.05 -70.57 -105.37
N THR A 580 -36.86 -69.70 -105.97
CA THR A 580 -38.03 -70.16 -106.74
C THR A 580 -37.65 -70.45 -108.19
N PRO A 581 -38.29 -71.42 -108.88
CA PRO A 581 -37.90 -71.83 -110.25
C PRO A 581 -37.99 -70.74 -111.32
N LYS A 582 -38.59 -69.58 -111.02
CA LYS A 582 -38.64 -68.41 -111.92
C LYS A 582 -37.44 -67.48 -111.80
N GLU A 583 -36.63 -67.64 -110.75
CA GLU A 583 -35.51 -66.76 -110.40
C GLU A 583 -34.13 -67.38 -110.76
N VAL A 584 -34.14 -68.52 -111.47
CA VAL A 584 -32.95 -69.24 -111.90
C VAL A 584 -32.97 -69.36 -113.43
N ASP A 585 -32.09 -68.61 -114.12
CA ASP A 585 -31.84 -68.76 -115.56
C ASP A 585 -30.69 -69.78 -115.78
N THR A 586 -31.04 -71.06 -115.94
CA THR A 586 -30.08 -72.16 -116.12
C THR A 586 -29.73 -72.37 -117.60
N LYS A 587 -28.72 -71.64 -118.09
CA LYS A 587 -28.01 -72.02 -119.32
C LYS A 587 -26.82 -72.92 -118.97
N VAL A 588 -26.94 -74.20 -119.28
CA VAL A 588 -25.86 -75.19 -119.13
C VAL A 588 -24.89 -75.03 -120.32
N ILE A 589 -23.67 -74.56 -120.06
CA ILE A 589 -22.59 -74.54 -121.04
C ILE A 589 -21.67 -75.72 -120.75
N ASN A 590 -21.57 -76.63 -121.72
CA ASN A 590 -20.80 -77.86 -121.65
C ASN A 590 -19.37 -77.58 -122.16
N VAL A 591 -18.36 -77.57 -121.28
CA VAL A 591 -16.95 -77.41 -121.67
C VAL A 591 -16.12 -78.53 -121.07
N ASN A 592 -16.29 -79.73 -121.63
CA ASN A 592 -15.23 -80.73 -121.63
C ASN A 592 -14.29 -80.36 -122.78
N THR A 593 -13.09 -79.87 -122.49
CA THR A 593 -11.83 -80.38 -123.06
C THR A 593 -10.60 -79.59 -122.57
N ILE A 594 -9.69 -80.36 -121.97
CA ILE A 594 -8.23 -80.32 -122.18
C ILE A 594 -7.37 -79.55 -121.16
N HIS A 595 -6.86 -80.39 -120.24
CA HIS A 595 -5.45 -80.58 -119.83
C HIS A 595 -4.89 -79.75 -118.66
N ALA A 596 -4.77 -80.46 -117.53
CA ALA A 596 -3.69 -80.33 -116.55
C ALA A 596 -2.32 -80.60 -117.21
N PRO A 597 -1.19 -80.20 -116.58
CA PRO A 597 -0.63 -81.10 -115.57
C PRO A 597 0.10 -80.45 -114.38
N ASN A 598 0.17 -81.27 -113.34
CA ASN A 598 1.25 -81.45 -112.34
C ASN A 598 1.23 -80.70 -111.00
N ALA A 599 0.75 -81.48 -110.04
CA ALA A 599 0.94 -81.42 -108.60
C ALA A 599 2.36 -81.81 -108.14
N SER A 600 2.73 -81.37 -106.94
CA SER A 600 3.37 -82.14 -105.84
C SER A 600 3.76 -81.13 -104.74
N ALA A 601 3.68 -81.36 -103.44
CA ALA A 601 3.19 -82.46 -102.62
C ALA A 601 2.84 -81.91 -101.23
N ALA A 602 1.87 -82.53 -100.59
CA ALA A 602 1.48 -82.33 -99.19
C ALA A 602 2.36 -83.15 -98.24
N GLN A 603 2.47 -82.72 -96.98
CA GLN A 603 2.67 -83.61 -95.83
C GLN A 603 2.14 -82.99 -94.52
N ASN A 604 0.97 -83.50 -94.10
CA ASN A 604 0.58 -84.00 -92.77
C ASN A 604 1.12 -83.38 -91.46
N ASN A 605 0.19 -82.99 -90.57
CA ASN A 605 -0.04 -83.60 -89.24
C ASN A 605 -1.22 -82.87 -88.56
N ILE A 606 -2.37 -83.50 -88.27
CA ILE A 606 -2.68 -84.47 -87.19
C ILE A 606 -2.47 -83.89 -85.78
N GLN A 607 -3.57 -83.46 -85.14
CA GLN A 607 -4.07 -83.88 -83.80
C GLN A 607 -5.08 -82.84 -83.28
N SER A 608 -6.38 -83.20 -83.27
CA SER A 608 -7.12 -83.63 -82.06
C SER A 608 -7.71 -82.43 -81.29
N LYS A 609 -8.93 -82.42 -80.78
CA LYS A 609 -9.92 -83.48 -80.57
C LYS A 609 -11.25 -82.76 -80.28
N LEU A 610 -12.31 -83.15 -80.98
CA LEU A 610 -13.67 -83.08 -80.46
C LEU A 610 -13.79 -84.02 -79.25
N SER A 611 -14.62 -83.65 -78.28
CA SER A 611 -15.68 -84.49 -77.67
C SER A 611 -16.41 -83.64 -76.62
N ILE A 612 -17.73 -83.37 -76.75
CA ILE A 612 -18.88 -84.26 -76.50
C ILE A 612 -19.03 -84.51 -74.98
N ASP A 613 -20.15 -84.35 -74.30
CA ASP A 613 -21.55 -83.96 -74.59
C ASP A 613 -22.20 -83.68 -73.22
N VAL A 614 -23.30 -82.92 -73.18
CA VAL A 614 -24.63 -83.25 -72.59
C VAL A 614 -25.63 -82.22 -73.09
#